data_AF-A0A351CYQ9-F1
#
_entry.id   AF-A0A351CYQ9-F1
#
_cell.length_a   1.000
_cell.length_b   1.000
_cell.length_c   1.000
_cell.angle_alpha   90.00
_cell.angle_beta   90.00
_cell.angle_gamma   90.00
#
_symmetry.space_group_name_H-M   'P 1'
#
loop_
_entity.id
_entity.type
_entity.pdbx_description
1 polymer ?
#
loop_
_entity_poly.entity_id
_entity_poly.type
_entity_poly.pdbx_seq_one_letter_code
_entity_poly.pdbx_strand_id
1 'polypeptide(L)' 'AVKLAMGADGIVVMQLNGVAAGQTVDHVHFHVIPGSVHDLGSHAAAENQTGDLALLASKITQCVV' A
#
# COMPACT_ATOMS: atom_id res chain seq x y z
N ALA A 1 -7.56 5.83 17.33
CA ALA A 1 -8.98 6.26 17.32
C ALA A 1 -9.84 5.33 16.48
N VAL A 2 -9.66 5.28 15.15
CA VAL A 2 -10.48 4.44 14.23
C VAL A 2 -10.56 2.98 14.66
N LYS A 3 -9.41 2.33 14.93
CA LYS A 3 -9.33 0.95 15.44
C LYS A 3 -10.27 0.70 16.63
N LEU A 4 -10.17 1.55 17.67
CA LEU A 4 -10.94 1.44 18.90
C LEU A 4 -12.43 1.74 18.67
N ALA A 5 -12.73 2.79 17.93
CA ALA A 5 -14.10 3.22 17.65
C ALA A 5 -14.89 2.17 16.84
N MET A 6 -14.20 1.42 15.98
CA MET A 6 -14.81 0.42 15.10
C MET A 6 -14.68 -1.01 15.64
N GLY A 7 -14.12 -1.21 16.84
CA GLY A 7 -13.92 -2.54 17.42
C GLY A 7 -13.05 -3.46 16.56
N ALA A 8 -12.11 -2.91 15.79
CA ALA A 8 -11.24 -3.66 14.90
C ALA A 8 -9.89 -3.98 15.57
N ASP A 9 -9.23 -5.06 15.16
CA ASP A 9 -7.89 -5.41 15.64
C ASP A 9 -6.76 -4.71 14.87
N GLY A 10 -7.04 -4.27 13.65
CA GLY A 10 -6.09 -3.63 12.76
C GLY A 10 -6.69 -2.46 11.98
N ILE A 11 -5.81 -1.71 11.30
CA ILE A 11 -6.18 -0.72 10.29
C ILE A 11 -5.23 -0.84 9.10
N VAL A 12 -5.74 -0.60 7.90
CA VAL A 12 -4.96 -0.40 6.68
C VAL A 12 -4.93 1.10 6.38
N VAL A 13 -3.74 1.64 6.15
CA VAL A 13 -3.54 3.01 5.66
C VAL A 13 -3.04 2.94 4.23
N MET A 14 -3.78 3.54 3.30
CA MET A 14 -3.50 3.46 1.87
C MET A 14 -3.69 4.80 1.17
N GLN A 15 -2.78 5.12 0.26
CA GLN A 15 -2.85 6.32 -0.58
C GLN A 15 -2.59 5.91 -2.02
N LEU A 16 -3.47 6.33 -2.93
CA LEU A 16 -3.43 5.98 -4.35
C LEU A 16 -3.02 7.22 -5.16
N ASN A 17 -1.98 7.10 -5.99
CA ASN A 17 -1.45 8.19 -6.82
C ASN A 17 -1.78 7.95 -8.28
N GLY A 18 -2.71 8.72 -8.82
CA GLY A 18 -3.14 8.67 -10.21
C GLY A 18 -4.15 7.57 -10.51
N VAL A 19 -4.84 7.71 -11.65
CA VAL A 19 -5.92 6.82 -12.10
C VAL A 19 -5.44 5.37 -12.23
N ALA A 20 -4.21 5.15 -12.69
CA ALA A 20 -3.62 3.81 -12.81
C ALA A 20 -3.46 3.09 -11.48
N ALA A 21 -3.30 3.83 -10.37
CA ALA A 21 -3.29 3.28 -9.01
C ALA A 21 -4.70 3.17 -8.41
N GLY A 22 -5.75 3.59 -9.12
CA GLY A 22 -7.14 3.57 -8.65
C GLY A 22 -7.61 4.89 -8.01
N GLN A 23 -6.87 5.99 -8.12
CA GLN A 23 -7.33 7.30 -7.64
C GLN A 23 -8.45 7.84 -8.55
N THR A 24 -9.61 8.14 -7.98
CA THR A 24 -10.77 8.69 -8.71
C THR A 24 -11.01 10.18 -8.41
N VAL A 25 -10.57 10.66 -7.25
CA VAL A 25 -10.65 12.08 -6.84
C VAL A 25 -9.26 12.68 -6.89
N ASP A 26 -9.08 13.72 -7.70
CA ASP A 26 -7.80 14.41 -7.95
C ASP A 26 -7.40 15.35 -6.79
N HIS A 27 -7.31 14.77 -5.59
CA HIS A 27 -6.83 15.38 -4.38
C HIS A 27 -6.13 14.31 -3.53
N VAL A 28 -5.05 14.68 -2.85
CA VAL A 28 -4.37 13.76 -1.92
C VAL A 28 -5.34 13.38 -0.80
N HIS A 29 -5.57 12.09 -0.63
CA HIS A 29 -6.37 11.56 0.47
C HIS A 29 -5.80 10.23 0.94
N PHE A 30 -5.89 9.99 2.24
CA PHE A 30 -5.51 8.73 2.86
C PHE A 30 -6.77 7.96 3.20
N HIS A 31 -6.84 6.72 2.73
CA HIS A 31 -7.81 5.75 3.20
C HIS A 31 -7.32 5.22 4.55
N VAL A 32 -8.21 5.24 5.55
CA VAL A 32 -7.98 4.60 6.85
C VAL A 32 -9.10 3.58 7.03
N ILE A 33 -8.78 2.31 6.77
CA ILE A 33 -9.76 1.23 6.66
C ILE A 33 -9.60 0.31 7.87
N PRO A 34 -10.62 0.16 8.75
CA PRO A 34 -10.57 -0.81 9.84
C PRO A 34 -10.57 -2.24 9.30
N GLY A 35 -9.69 -3.11 9.83
CA GLY A 35 -9.58 -4.51 9.38
C GLY A 35 -8.17 -4.88 8.92
N SER A 36 -8.08 -5.87 8.03
CA SER A 36 -6.84 -6.44 7.51
C SER A 36 -6.68 -6.21 6.01
N VAL A 37 -5.43 -6.14 5.52
CA VAL A 37 -5.15 -6.13 4.07
C VAL A 37 -5.67 -7.40 3.38
N HIS A 38 -5.76 -8.51 4.11
CA HIS A 38 -6.30 -9.77 3.61
C HIS A 38 -7.80 -9.70 3.28
N ASP A 39 -8.53 -8.75 3.87
CA ASP A 39 -9.95 -8.50 3.55
C ASP A 39 -10.11 -7.63 2.29
N LEU A 40 -9.04 -6.92 1.90
CA LEU A 40 -9.01 -6.00 0.75
C LEU A 40 -8.46 -6.66 -0.53
N GLY A 41 -7.73 -7.77 -0.40
CA GLY A 41 -7.21 -8.51 -1.54
C GLY A 41 -6.12 -9.51 -1.17
N SER A 42 -5.54 -10.16 -2.19
CA SER A 42 -4.47 -11.11 -2.01
C SER A 42 -3.17 -10.42 -1.57
N HIS A 43 -2.71 -10.72 -0.36
CA HIS A 43 -1.42 -10.30 0.16
C HIS A 43 -0.50 -11.50 0.35
N ALA A 44 0.79 -11.35 0.04
CA ALA A 44 1.79 -12.43 0.02
C ALA A 44 1.46 -13.60 -0.94
N ALA A 45 0.80 -13.30 -2.07
CA ALA A 45 0.38 -14.32 -3.04
C ALA A 45 1.55 -14.99 -3.80
N ALA A 46 2.72 -14.34 -3.83
CA ALA A 46 3.93 -14.89 -4.41
C ALA A 46 5.13 -14.51 -3.54
N GLU A 47 6.02 -15.47 -3.33
CA GLU A 47 7.36 -15.16 -2.86
C GLU A 47 8.09 -14.40 -3.96
N ASN A 48 8.82 -13.35 -3.58
CA ASN A 48 9.58 -12.58 -4.55
C ASN A 48 10.61 -13.51 -5.20
N GLN A 49 10.60 -13.62 -6.53
CA GLN A 49 11.70 -14.27 -7.22
C GLN A 49 12.98 -13.52 -6.85
N THR A 50 14.01 -14.23 -6.39
CA THR A 50 15.32 -13.70 -6.00
C THR A 50 16.09 -13.13 -7.21
N GLY A 51 15.49 -12.20 -7.94
CA GLY A 51 16.10 -11.35 -8.94
C GLY A 51 16.58 -10.09 -8.26
N ASP A 52 17.86 -10.11 -7.87
CA ASP A 52 18.67 -9.06 -7.27
C ASP A 52 17.93 -7.79 -6.77
N LEU A 53 17.49 -7.83 -5.51
CA LEU A 53 16.93 -6.67 -4.81
C LEU A 53 17.89 -5.47 -4.82
N ALA A 54 19.21 -5.69 -4.89
CA ALA A 54 20.18 -4.61 -4.96
C ALA A 54 20.10 -3.86 -6.29
N LEU A 55 19.81 -4.57 -7.40
CA LEU A 55 19.57 -3.94 -8.69
C LEU A 55 18.33 -3.03 -8.65
N LEU A 56 17.23 -3.51 -8.05
CA LEU A 56 16.01 -2.70 -7.91
C LEU A 56 16.25 -1.48 -7.01
N ALA A 57 16.91 -1.65 -5.88
CA ALA A 57 17.29 -0.55 -5.00
C ALA A 57 18.16 0.49 -5.73
N SER A 58 19.15 0.04 -6.51
CA SER A 58 20.00 0.92 -7.33
C SER A 58 19.18 1.75 -8.33
N LYS A 59 18.23 1.12 -9.04
CA LYS A 59 17.33 1.83 -9.97
C LYS A 59 16.49 2.90 -9.27
N ILE A 60 15.94 2.59 -8.09
CA ILE A 60 15.13 3.55 -7.31
C ILE A 60 15.97 4.73 -6.87
N THR A 61 17.13 4.49 -6.25
CA THR A 61 18.01 5.54 -5.73
C THR A 61 18.49 6.50 -6.84
N GLN A 62 18.74 6.00 -8.05
CA GLN A 62 19.11 6.85 -9.19
C GLN A 62 18.03 7.85 -9.60
N CYS A 63 16.77 7.63 -9.20
CA CYS A 63 15.64 8.52 -9.48
C CYS A 63 15.27 9.43 -8.30
N VAL A 64 15.93 9.30 -7.15
CA VAL A 64 15.72 10.21 -6.01
C VAL A 64 16.63 11.42 -6.20
N VAL A 65 16.02 12.57 -6.51
CA VAL A 65 16.68 13.89 -6.59
C VAL A 65 16.81 14.57 -5.24
#